data_AF-A0A3C0HE29-F1
#
_entry.id   AF-A0A3C0HE29-F1
#
_cell.length_a   1.000
_cell.length_b   1.000
_cell.length_c   1.000
_cell.angle_alpha   90.00
_cell.angle_beta   90.00
_cell.angle_gamma   90.00
#
_symmetry.space_group_name_H-M   'P 1'
#
loop_
_entity.id
_entity.type
_entity.pdbx_description
1 polymer ?
#
loop_
_entity_poly.entity_id
_entity_poly.type
_entity_poly.pdbx_seq_one_letter_code
_entity_poly.pdbx_strand_id
1 'polypeptide(L)'
;MSEYTICTAIQQFRIKYVVPTEVATCDPDVWIRDSVTSAELNEFSQEDLGEVIIDTATISEEQLLQLFDKENDYLAGWSREQKIAHIRNWRDTSSDLLA
;
A
#
# COMPACT_ATOMS: atom_id res chain seq x y z
N MET A 1 -11.78 17.98 21.11
CA MET A 1 -10.73 17.71 20.12
C MET A 1 -11.08 16.37 19.48
N SER A 2 -11.02 16.25 18.16
CA SER A 2 -11.31 14.97 17.50
C SER A 2 -10.15 13.99 17.75
N GLU A 3 -10.49 12.72 17.98
CA GLU A 3 -9.55 11.62 18.09
C GLU A 3 -9.76 10.65 16.93
N TYR A 4 -8.69 10.01 16.50
CA TYR A 4 -8.67 9.08 15.38
C TYR A 4 -7.95 7.80 15.79
N THR A 5 -8.51 6.65 15.39
CA THR A 5 -7.85 5.35 15.58
C THR A 5 -7.25 4.92 14.25
N ILE A 6 -5.95 4.65 14.27
CA ILE A 6 -5.18 4.15 13.13
C ILE A 6 -4.83 2.68 13.35
N CYS A 7 -4.67 1.95 12.25
CA CYS A 7 -4.22 0.55 12.22
C CYS A 7 -3.11 0.44 11.18
N THR A 8 -1.94 -0.04 11.59
CA THR A 8 -0.84 -0.34 10.67
C THR A 8 -0.90 -1.82 10.32
N ALA A 9 -0.95 -2.14 9.04
CA ALA A 9 -0.94 -3.52 8.55
C ALA A 9 0.03 -3.69 7.38
N ILE A 10 0.53 -4.91 7.21
CA ILE A 10 1.30 -5.33 6.04
C ILE A 10 0.42 -6.25 5.21
N GLN A 11 0.16 -5.87 3.97
CA GLN A 11 -0.46 -6.73 2.97
C GLN A 11 0.60 -7.61 2.30
N GLN A 12 0.36 -8.92 2.23
CA GLN A 12 1.31 -9.86 1.65
C GLN A 12 0.75 -10.54 0.41
N PHE A 13 1.59 -10.65 -0.62
CA PHE A 13 1.27 -11.37 -1.84
C PHE A 13 2.31 -12.44 -2.13
N ARG A 14 1.87 -13.62 -2.53
CA ARG A 14 2.71 -14.61 -3.19
C ARG A 14 2.72 -14.33 -4.68
N ILE A 15 3.85 -13.82 -5.17
CA ILE A 15 4.06 -13.53 -6.59
C ILE A 15 4.91 -14.63 -7.22
N LYS A 16 4.56 -15.04 -8.43
CA LYS A 16 5.33 -16.00 -9.23
C LYS A 16 5.78 -15.33 -10.53
N TYR A 17 7.01 -15.62 -10.93
CA TYR A 17 7.59 -15.20 -12.21
C TYR A 17 7.92 -16.44 -13.05
N VAL A 18 7.75 -16.34 -14.36
CA VAL A 18 8.03 -17.42 -15.31
C VAL A 18 8.67 -16.79 -16.54
N VAL A 19 9.81 -17.34 -16.97
CA VAL A 19 10.52 -16.93 -18.18
C VAL A 19 10.97 -18.17 -18.96
N PRO A 20 11.00 -18.12 -20.30
CA PRO A 20 11.62 -19.17 -21.09
C PRO A 20 13.12 -19.26 -20.78
N THR A 21 13.66 -20.46 -20.61
CA THR A 21 15.07 -20.63 -20.20
C THR A 21 16.07 -20.06 -21.21
N GLU A 22 15.70 -19.99 -22.48
CA GLU A 22 16.52 -19.47 -23.57
C GLU A 22 16.74 -17.96 -23.53
N VAL A 23 15.98 -17.19 -22.74
CA VAL A 23 16.23 -15.74 -22.58
C VAL A 23 17.34 -15.44 -21.58
N ALA A 24 17.71 -16.42 -20.74
CA ALA A 24 18.75 -16.24 -19.74
C ALA A 24 20.11 -16.05 -20.42
N THR A 25 20.80 -14.97 -20.05
CA THR A 25 22.15 -14.66 -20.58
C THR A 25 23.26 -15.35 -19.79
N CYS A 26 22.91 -15.98 -18.66
CA CYS A 26 23.79 -16.75 -17.79
C CYS A 26 23.00 -17.93 -17.18
N ASP A 27 23.39 -18.41 -16.00
CA ASP A 27 22.63 -19.42 -15.28
C ASP A 27 21.16 -18.95 -15.07
N PRO A 28 20.14 -19.74 -15.48
CA PRO A 28 18.75 -19.30 -15.42
C PRO A 28 18.23 -18.95 -14.01
N ASP A 29 18.71 -19.61 -12.95
CA ASP A 29 18.30 -19.28 -11.57
C ASP A 29 18.86 -17.92 -11.15
N VAL A 30 20.14 -17.68 -11.45
CA VAL A 30 20.77 -16.38 -11.18
C VAL A 30 20.08 -15.28 -11.98
N TRP A 31 19.89 -15.50 -13.28
CA TRP A 31 19.30 -14.50 -14.19
C TRP A 31 17.88 -14.12 -13.77
N ILE A 32 17.00 -15.09 -13.50
CA ILE A 32 15.61 -14.78 -13.14
C ILE A 32 15.54 -14.03 -11.79
N ARG A 33 16.39 -14.38 -10.82
CA ARG A 33 16.41 -13.71 -9.51
C ARG A 33 16.91 -12.28 -9.61
N ASP A 34 17.91 -12.03 -10.45
CA ASP A 34 18.41 -10.68 -10.72
C ASP A 34 17.35 -9.85 -11.44
N SER A 35 16.70 -10.38 -12.49
CA SER A 35 15.66 -9.66 -13.22
C SER A 35 14.41 -9.37 -12.38
N VAL A 36 14.03 -10.24 -11.41
CA VAL A 36 12.99 -9.91 -10.42
C VAL A 36 13.46 -8.77 -9.50
N THR A 37 14.69 -8.85 -8.99
CA THR A 37 15.26 -7.82 -8.09
C THR A 37 15.39 -6.46 -8.77
N SER A 38 15.69 -6.45 -10.08
CA SER A 38 15.78 -5.26 -10.92
C SER A 38 14.44 -4.79 -11.50
N ALA A 39 13.32 -5.42 -11.12
CA ALA A 39 11.96 -5.07 -11.56
C ALA A 39 11.78 -5.11 -13.10
N GLU A 40 12.45 -6.04 -13.78
CA GLU A 40 12.41 -6.18 -15.25
C GLU A 40 11.31 -7.13 -15.74
N LEU A 41 10.79 -7.99 -14.86
CA LEU A 41 9.82 -9.03 -15.21
C LEU A 41 8.40 -8.64 -14.80
N ASN A 42 7.44 -8.98 -15.66
CA ASN A 42 6.03 -8.97 -15.29
C ASN A 42 5.69 -10.21 -14.46
N GLU A 43 4.74 -10.06 -13.54
CA GLU A 43 4.24 -11.15 -12.72
C GLU A 43 3.48 -12.17 -13.59
N PHE A 44 3.73 -13.45 -13.37
CA PHE A 44 2.96 -14.53 -13.99
C PHE A 44 1.63 -14.76 -13.27
N SER A 45 1.67 -14.74 -11.93
CA SER A 45 0.49 -14.88 -11.08
C SER A 45 0.74 -14.26 -9.71
N GLN A 46 -0.32 -13.72 -9.12
CA GLN A 46 -0.33 -13.18 -7.76
C GLN A 46 -1.45 -13.84 -6.94
N GLU A 47 -1.15 -14.17 -5.69
CA GLU A 47 -2.10 -14.70 -4.71
C GLU A 47 -2.06 -13.84 -3.44
N ASP A 48 -3.22 -13.38 -2.99
CA ASP A 48 -3.40 -12.62 -1.74
C ASP A 48 -3.27 -13.57 -0.54
N LEU A 49 -2.33 -13.28 0.36
CA LEU A 49 -2.08 -14.06 1.58
C LEU A 49 -2.71 -13.43 2.83
N GLY A 50 -3.40 -12.31 2.66
CA GLY A 50 -4.01 -11.50 3.71
C GLY A 50 -3.07 -10.48 4.34
N GLU A 51 -3.66 -9.73 5.27
CA GLU A 51 -2.99 -8.67 6.02
C GLU A 51 -2.49 -9.16 7.38
N VAL A 52 -1.33 -8.66 7.78
CA VAL A 52 -0.80 -8.82 9.14
C VAL A 52 -0.88 -7.48 9.86
N ILE A 53 -1.73 -7.40 10.89
CA ILE A 53 -1.84 -6.23 11.75
C ILE A 53 -0.58 -6.13 12.60
N ILE A 54 0.08 -4.97 12.53
CA ILE A 54 1.30 -4.66 13.27
C ILE A 54 0.96 -3.96 14.58
N ASP A 55 0.18 -2.89 14.50
CA ASP A 55 -0.24 -2.12 15.67
C ASP A 55 -1.53 -1.33 15.42
N THR A 56 -2.06 -0.81 16.52
CA THR A 56 -3.13 0.18 16.52
C THR A 56 -2.80 1.29 17.51
N ALA A 57 -3.22 2.51 17.20
CA ALA A 57 -3.04 3.65 18.09
C ALA A 57 -4.23 4.62 17.97
N THR A 58 -4.56 5.29 19.07
CA THR A 58 -5.47 6.44 19.04
C THR A 58 -4.64 7.72 19.14
N ILE A 59 -4.82 8.61 18.18
CA ILE A 59 -4.06 9.86 18.06
C ILE A 59 -5.01 11.06 17.93
N SER A 60 -4.53 12.22 18.32
CA SER A 60 -5.25 13.48 18.13
C SER A 60 -5.26 13.92 16.65
N GLU A 61 -6.21 14.78 16.28
CA GLU A 61 -6.27 15.38 14.94
C GLU A 61 -4.96 16.07 14.52
N GLU A 62 -4.28 16.77 15.44
CA GLU A 62 -2.99 17.41 15.13
C GLU A 62 -1.90 16.38 14.84
N GLN A 63 -1.82 15.31 15.62
CA GLN A 63 -0.88 14.21 15.36
C GLN A 63 -1.20 13.51 14.03
N LEU A 64 -2.48 13.34 13.69
CA LEU A 64 -2.91 12.75 12.43
C LEU A 64 -2.51 13.62 11.23
N LEU A 65 -2.64 14.95 11.33
CA LEU A 65 -2.22 15.85 10.25
C LEU A 65 -0.70 15.85 10.07
N GLN A 66 0.07 15.79 11.16
CA GLN A 66 1.51 15.60 11.09
C GLN A 66 1.89 14.26 10.43
N LEU A 67 1.15 13.19 10.76
CA LEU A 67 1.32 11.88 10.13
C LEU A 67 0.99 11.94 8.63
N PHE A 68 -0.11 12.60 8.25
CA PHE A 68 -0.51 12.78 6.86
C PHE A 68 0.58 13.47 6.06
N ASP A 69 1.13 14.57 6.57
CA ASP A 69 2.22 15.30 5.92
C ASP A 69 3.52 14.50 5.81
N LYS A 70 3.76 13.59 6.76
CA LYS A 70 4.94 12.71 6.75
C LYS A 70 4.81 11.58 5.73
N GLU A 71 3.64 10.95 5.62
CA GLU A 71 3.45 9.72 4.82
C GLU A 71 2.90 9.99 3.42
N ASN A 72 2.37 11.19 3.18
CA ASN A 72 1.80 11.62 1.90
C ASN A 72 2.46 12.90 1.41
N ASP A 73 3.79 12.93 1.39
CA ASP A 73 4.61 14.07 0.97
C ASP A 73 4.24 14.60 -0.44
N TYR A 74 3.82 13.71 -1.34
CA TYR A 74 3.28 14.04 -2.66
C TYR A 74 2.00 14.90 -2.63
N LEU A 75 1.34 15.02 -1.45
CA LEU A 75 0.18 15.87 -1.18
C LEU A 75 0.50 17.06 -0.26
N ALA A 76 1.78 17.42 -0.08
CA ALA A 76 2.19 18.51 0.82
C ALA A 76 1.53 19.88 0.54
N GLY A 77 1.05 20.11 -0.69
CA GLY A 77 0.33 21.33 -1.08
C GLY A 77 -1.13 21.40 -0.62
N TRP A 78 -1.68 20.34 -0.01
CA TRP A 78 -3.08 20.30 0.41
C TRP A 78 -3.34 21.16 1.64
N SER A 79 -4.45 21.89 1.62
CA SER A 79 -4.95 22.61 2.79
C SER A 79 -5.36 21.63 3.89
N ARG A 80 -5.45 22.11 5.12
CA ARG A 80 -5.93 21.32 6.26
C ARG A 80 -7.31 20.72 5.97
N GLU A 81 -8.20 21.51 5.38
CA GLU A 81 -9.58 21.10 5.08
C GLU A 81 -9.61 19.96 4.05
N GLN A 82 -8.73 20.01 3.04
CA GLN A 82 -8.61 18.94 2.04
C GLN A 82 -8.14 17.63 2.69
N LYS A 83 -7.12 17.70 3.57
CA LYS A 83 -6.61 16.53 4.31
C LYS A 83 -7.71 15.91 5.18
N ILE A 84 -8.40 16.73 5.96
CA ILE A 84 -9.49 16.27 6.83
C ILE A 84 -10.66 15.68 6.01
N ALA A 85 -11.03 16.30 4.89
CA ALA A 85 -12.06 15.77 4.00
C ALA A 85 -11.68 14.38 3.45
N HIS A 86 -10.44 14.21 3.03
CA HIS A 86 -9.93 12.93 2.54
C HIS A 86 -9.91 11.85 3.63
N ILE A 87 -9.41 12.17 4.84
CA ILE A 87 -9.43 11.25 5.98
C ILE A 87 -10.86 10.83 6.34
N ARG A 88 -11.83 11.75 6.28
CA ARG A 88 -13.24 11.47 6.61
C ARG A 88 -13.96 10.67 5.51
N ASN A 89 -13.37 10.56 4.32
CA ASN A 89 -13.87 9.74 3.23
C ASN A 89 -13.38 8.28 3.32
N TRP A 90 -13.53 7.66 4.49
CA TRP A 90 -12.97 6.33 4.79
C TRP A 90 -13.87 5.16 4.35
N ARG A 91 -15.13 5.42 3.98
CA ARG A 91 -16.03 4.42 3.40
C ARG A 91 -16.84 5.02 2.27
N ASP A 92 -17.12 4.21 1.26
CA ASP A 92 -18.08 4.57 0.22
C ASP A 92 -19.49 4.53 0.80
N THR A 93 -20.11 5.69 0.99
CA THR A 93 -21.49 5.80 1.47
C THR A 93 -22.53 5.56 0.36
N SER A 94 -22.10 5.35 -0.89
CA SER A 94 -23.01 5.09 -2.02
C SER A 94 -23.80 3.80 -1.84
N SER A 95 -23.26 2.80 -1.12
CA SER A 95 -23.96 1.56 -0.78
C SER A 95 -25.03 1.74 0.30
N ASP A 96 -24.96 2.80 1.11
CA ASP A 96 -25.92 3.06 2.21
C ASP A 96 -27.26 3.61 1.69
N LEU A 97 -27.31 4.08 0.43
CA LEU A 97 -28.51 4.61 -0.22
C LEU A 97 -29.40 3.52 -0.87
N LEU A 98 -28.92 2.27 -0.90
CA LEU A 98 -29.64 1.12 -1.46
C LEU A 98 -30.14 0.14 -0.40
N ALA A 99 -29.98 0.48 0.90
CA ALA A 99 -30.50 -0.27 2.05
C ALA A 99 -31.77 0.39 2.61
#